data_AF-A0A239KIJ7-F1
#
_entry.id   AF-A0A239KIJ7-F1
#
_cell.length_a   1.000
_cell.length_b   1.000
_cell.length_c   1.000
_cell.angle_alpha   90.00
_cell.angle_beta   90.00
_cell.angle_gamma   90.00
#
_symmetry.space_group_name_H-M   'P 1'
#
loop_
_entity.id
_entity.type
_entity.pdbx_description
1 polymer ?
#
loop_
_entity_poly.entity_id
_entity_poly.type
_entity_poly.pdbx_seq_one_letter_code
_entity_poly.pdbx_strand_id
1 'polypeptide(L)' 'MPQIQIRKRPRRPVKVSLDLRTPSGKRLPY' A
#
# COMPACT_ATOMS: atom_id res chain seq x y z
N MET A 1 -20.67 11.51 18.49
CA MET A 1 -19.48 12.22 17.95
C MET A 1 -18.53 11.18 17.38
N PRO A 2 -18.35 11.04 16.05
CA PRO A 2 -17.39 10.09 15.50
C PRO A 2 -15.97 10.50 15.87
N GLN A 3 -15.21 9.59 16.48
CA GLN A 3 -13.83 9.82 16.85
C GLN A 3 -12.94 9.70 15.60
N ILE A 4 -12.44 10.84 15.10
CA ILE A 4 -11.52 10.86 13.95
C ILE A 4 -10.17 10.29 14.41
N GLN A 5 -9.81 9.12 13.91
CA GLN A 5 -8.51 8.51 14.19
C GLN A 5 -7.43 9.12 13.27
N ILE A 6 -6.53 9.91 13.83
CA ILE A 6 -5.39 10.48 13.10
C ILE A 6 -4.33 9.39 12.89
N ARG A 7 -4.23 8.86 11.66
CA ARG A 7 -3.16 7.93 11.28
C ARG A 7 -1.87 8.70 11.02
N LYS A 8 -0.83 8.42 11.81
CA LYS A 8 0.52 9.01 11.62
C LYS A 8 1.18 8.41 10.37
N ARG A 9 1.78 9.27 9.55
CA ARG A 9 2.60 8.85 8.39
C ARG A 9 4.03 8.55 8.84
N PRO A 10 4.73 7.61 8.17
CA PRO A 10 6.14 7.35 8.45
C PRO A 10 6.98 8.61 8.21
N ARG A 11 7.94 8.88 9.10
CA ARG A 11 8.80 10.07 9.05
C ARG A 11 9.93 9.97 8.02
N ARG A 12 10.17 8.78 7.46
CA ARG A 12 11.23 8.50 6.49
C ARG A 12 10.69 7.64 5.35
N PRO A 13 11.26 7.75 4.13
CA PRO A 13 10.93 6.86 3.03
C PRO A 13 11.14 5.40 3.41
N VAL A 14 10.25 4.53 2.95
CA VAL A 14 10.33 3.08 3.15
C VAL A 14 10.53 2.42 1.79
N LYS A 15 11.49 1.51 1.69
CA LYS A 15 11.68 0.69 0.49
C LYS A 15 10.51 -0.30 0.42
N VAL A 16 9.74 -0.22 -0.66
CA VAL A 16 8.64 -1.14 -0.94
C VAL A 16 8.92 -1.87 -2.25
N SER A 17 8.64 -3.17 -2.28
CA SER A 17 8.59 -3.94 -3.52
C SER A 17 7.13 -4.00 -3.97
N LEU A 18 6.88 -3.60 -5.21
CA LEU A 18 5.54 -3.63 -5.81
C LEU A 18 5.52 -4.68 -6.92
N ASP A 19 4.77 -5.75 -6.70
CA ASP A 19 4.42 -6.71 -7.75
C ASP A 19 3.06 -6.36 -8.30
N LEU A 20 2.98 -6.11 -9.59
CA LEU A 20 1.71 -5.85 -10.25
C LEU A 20 1.06 -7.18 -10.64
N ARG A 21 -0.09 -7.44 -10.02
CA ARG A 21 -0.85 -8.69 -10.14
C ARG A 21 -2.28 -8.41 -10.61
N THR A 22 -2.84 -9.32 -11.39
CA THR A 22 -4.27 -9.32 -11.70
C THR A 22 -5.09 -9.53 -10.42
N PRO A 23 -6.39 -9.19 -10.40
CA PRO A 23 -7.28 -9.55 -9.29
C PRO A 23 -7.31 -11.06 -8.99
N SER A 24 -7.04 -11.89 -10.01
CA SER A 24 -6.89 -13.35 -9.89
C SER A 24 -5.50 -13.81 -9.39
N GLY A 25 -4.60 -12.87 -9.08
CA GLY A 25 -3.27 -13.15 -8.52
C GLY A 25 -2.16 -13.45 -9.53
N LYS A 26 -2.44 -13.38 -10.84
CA LYS A 26 -1.45 -13.64 -11.89
C LYS A 26 -0.52 -12.43 -12.08
N ARG A 27 0.78 -12.68 -12.27
CA ARG A 27 1.76 -11.62 -12.56
C ARG A 27 1.49 -11.00 -13.93
N LEU A 28 1.47 -9.67 -14.00
CA LEU A 28 1.29 -8.95 -15.25
C LEU A 28 2.62 -8.87 -16.03
N PRO A 29 2.59 -8.93 -17.38
CA PRO A 29 3.77 -9.13 -18.22
C PRO A 29 4.56 -7.84 -18.53
N TYR A 30 4.66 -6.91 -17.58
CA TYR A 30 5.35 -5.64 -17.76
C TYR A 30 6.32 -5.35 -16.60
#